data_AF-A0A4Z0GW94-F1
#
_entry.id   AF-A0A4Z0GW94-F1
#
_cell.length_a   1.000
_cell.length_b   1.000
_cell.length_c   1.000
_cell.angle_alpha   90.00
_cell.angle_beta   90.00
_cell.angle_gamma   90.00
#
_symmetry.space_group_name_H-M   'P 1'
#
loop_
_entity.id
_entity.type
_entity.pdbx_description
1 polymer ?
#
loop_
_entity_poly.entity_id
_entity_poly.type
_entity_poly.pdbx_seq_one_letter_code
_entity_poly.pdbx_strand_id
1 'polypeptide(L)' 'MEQTSWFDGRKESDPLYAELQKLDLQEVVYIDTFTIRKNEFDLYEIEDDQTHDCVSTLEKCYQYVTGRL' A
#
# COMPACT_ATOMS: atom_id res chain seq x y z
N MET A 1 -25.56 -3.14 -12.44
CA MET A 1 -25.62 -1.97 -11.55
C MET A 1 -24.52 -2.17 -10.53
N GLU A 2 -23.37 -1.57 -10.81
CA GLU A 2 -22.20 -1.66 -9.94
C GLU A 2 -22.45 -0.70 -8.78
N GLN A 3 -22.57 -1.23 -7.57
CA GLN A 3 -22.58 -0.43 -6.36
C GLN A 3 -21.13 0.02 -6.15
N THR A 4 -20.71 1.07 -6.85
CA THR A 4 -19.40 1.70 -6.62
C THR A 4 -19.45 2.25 -5.21
N SER A 5 -18.86 1.52 -4.27
CA SER A 5 -18.80 1.89 -2.86
C SER A 5 -18.26 3.31 -2.77
N TRP A 6 -18.97 4.19 -2.07
CA TRP A 6 -18.54 5.58 -1.84
C TRP A 6 -17.09 5.66 -1.30
N PHE A 7 -16.61 4.60 -0.65
CA PHE A 7 -15.24 4.47 -0.19
C PHE A 7 -14.19 4.42 -1.32
N ASP A 8 -14.56 3.91 -2.50
CA ASP A 8 -13.64 3.71 -3.63
C ASP A 8 -13.21 5.05 -4.24
N GLY A 9 -14.15 5.99 -4.41
CA GLY A 9 -13.86 7.31 -5.00
C GLY A 9 -12.97 8.22 -4.15
N ARG A 10 -12.85 7.97 -2.83
CA ARG A 10 -11.91 8.73 -1.97
C ARG A 10 -10.49 8.20 -2.07
N LYS A 11 -10.34 6.90 -2.30
CA LYS A 11 -9.06 6.20 -2.37
C LYS A 11 -8.24 6.63 -3.58
N GLU A 12 -8.88 6.85 -4.73
CA GLU A 12 -8.20 7.33 -5.95
C GLU A 12 -7.64 8.75 -5.83
N SER A 13 -8.20 9.57 -4.91
CA SER A 13 -7.69 10.91 -4.63
C SER A 13 -6.70 10.95 -3.47
N ASP A 14 -6.45 9.82 -2.81
CA ASP A 14 -5.55 9.76 -1.67
C ASP A 14 -4.09 9.74 -2.15
N PRO A 15 -3.25 10.70 -1.71
CA PRO A 15 -1.86 10.78 -2.16
C PRO A 15 -1.04 9.56 -1.76
N LEU A 16 -1.36 8.91 -0.63
CA LEU A 16 -0.71 7.67 -0.22
C LEU A 16 -1.03 6.55 -1.21
N TYR A 17 -2.29 6.42 -1.60
CA TYR A 17 -2.69 5.40 -2.56
C TYR A 17 -2.04 5.63 -3.92
N ALA A 18 -1.96 6.88 -4.37
CA ALA A 18 -1.27 7.25 -5.61
C ALA A 18 0.24 6.98 -5.54
N GLU A 19 0.88 7.14 -4.39
CA GLU A 19 2.30 6.80 -4.21
C GLU A 19 2.52 5.29 -4.24
N LEU A 20 1.66 4.53 -3.55
CA LEU A 20 1.71 3.08 -3.55
C LEU A 20 1.44 2.47 -4.94
N GLN A 21 0.63 3.13 -5.79
CA GLN A 21 0.42 2.69 -7.18
C GLN A 21 1.68 2.75 -8.04
N LYS A 22 2.64 3.61 -7.69
CA LYS A 22 3.86 3.77 -8.48
C LYS A 22 4.91 2.71 -8.17
N LEU A 23 4.75 1.95 -7.08
CA LEU A 23 5.70 0.93 -6.66
C LEU A 23 5.85 -0.17 -7.72
N ASP A 24 7.01 -0.15 -8.39
CA ASP A 24 7.47 -1.24 -9.25
C ASP A 24 8.56 -2.09 -8.58
N LEU A 25 9.03 -3.13 -9.28
CA LEU A 25 10.10 -4.01 -8.79
C LEU A 25 11.38 -3.19 -8.52
N GLN A 26 11.96 -3.38 -7.33
CA GLN A 26 13.14 -2.66 -6.83
C GLN A 26 12.92 -1.22 -6.37
N GLU A 27 11.68 -0.70 -6.43
CA GLU A 27 11.36 0.58 -5.82
C GLU A 27 11.00 0.43 -4.35
N VAL A 28 11.33 1.46 -3.57
CA VAL A 28 11.06 1.54 -2.14
C VAL A 28 10.41 2.88 -1.85
N VAL A 29 9.28 2.84 -1.16
CA VAL A 29 8.56 4.02 -0.69
C VAL A 29 8.64 4.05 0.84
N TYR A 30 8.97 5.21 1.38
CA TYR A 30 9.01 5.46 2.82
C TYR A 30 7.80 6.31 3.19
N ILE A 31 6.94 5.77 4.06
CA ILE A 31 5.73 6.45 4.55
C ILE A 31 5.79 6.40 6.08
N ASP A 32 6.05 7.54 6.70
CA ASP A 32 6.21 7.65 8.15
C ASP A 32 7.26 6.64 8.68
N THR A 33 6.88 5.71 9.57
CA THR A 33 7.76 4.61 10.03
C THR A 33 7.82 3.40 9.10
N PHE A 34 7.00 3.36 8.05
CA PHE A 34 6.91 2.21 7.14
C PHE A 34 7.88 2.33 5.97
N THR A 35 8.59 1.24 5.70
CA THR A 35 9.32 0.98 4.47
C THR A 35 8.52 -0.01 3.65
N ILE A 36 8.14 0.38 2.43
CA ILE A 36 7.29 -0.43 1.57
C ILE A 36 8.01 -0.68 0.25
N ARG A 37 8.07 -1.93 -0.18
CA ARG A 37 8.71 -2.34 -1.44
C ARG A 37 7.96 -3.47 -2.12
N LYS A 38 8.09 -3.59 -3.43
CA LYS A 38 7.70 -4.81 -4.14
C LYS A 38 8.89 -5.77 -4.25
N ASN A 39 8.67 -7.02 -3.87
CA ASN A 39 9.69 -8.05 -3.98
C ASN A 39 9.63 -8.81 -5.31
N GLU A 40 10.57 -9.75 -5.49
CA GLU A 40 10.68 -10.57 -6.71
C GLU A 40 9.44 -11.44 -7.00
N PHE A 41 8.56 -11.62 -6.02
CA PHE A 41 7.30 -12.37 -6.14
C PHE A 41 6.08 -11.47 -6.40
N ASP A 42 6.29 -10.18 -6.71
CA ASP A 42 5.25 -9.15 -6.88
C ASP A 42 4.37 -8.96 -5.63
N LEU A 43 4.91 -9.26 -4.44
CA LEU A 43 4.25 -8.98 -3.16
C LEU A 43 4.73 -7.63 -2.61
N TYR A 44 3.81 -6.91 -1.97
CA TYR A 44 4.14 -5.70 -1.21
C TYR A 44 4.67 -6.12 0.15
N GLU A 45 5.96 -5.91 0.37
CA GLU A 45 6.59 -6.03 1.68
C GLU A 45 6.44 -4.71 2.42
N ILE A 46 6.03 -4.79 3.68
CA ILE A 46 5.81 -3.67 4.58
C ILE A 46 6.65 -3.92 5.82
N GLU A 47 7.58 -3.03 6.11
CA GLU A 47 8.52 -3.15 7.23
C GLU A 47 8.45 -1.88 8.10
N ASP A 48 8.36 -2.06 9.41
CA ASP A 48 8.56 -1.02 10.42
C ASP A 48 9.52 -1.56 11.51
N ASP A 49 9.78 -0.78 12.57
CA ASP A 49 10.69 -1.18 13.66
C ASP A 49 10.28 -2.48 14.39
N GLN A 50 8.99 -2.83 14.36
CA GLN A 50 8.42 -3.95 15.11
C GLN A 50 7.92 -5.08 14.22
N THR A 51 7.58 -4.79 12.96
CA THR A 51 6.84 -5.70 12.10
C THR A 51 7.45 -5.77 10.70
N HIS A 52 7.50 -6.98 10.16
CA HIS A 52 7.72 -7.23 8.73
C HIS A 52 6.59 -8.13 8.23
N ASP A 53 5.78 -7.61 7.32
CA ASP A 53 4.61 -8.29 6.77
C ASP A 53 4.61 -8.22 5.24
N CYS A 54 3.86 -9.11 4.59
CA CYS A 54 3.77 -9.20 3.14
C CYS A 54 2.32 -9.36 2.69
N VAL A 55 1.87 -8.53 1.76
CA VAL A 55 0.52 -8.58 1.21
C VAL A 55 0.52 -8.66 -0.31
N SER A 56 -0.48 -9.35 -0.84
CA SER A 56 -0.54 -9.69 -2.27
C SER A 56 -1.21 -8.64 -3.16
N THR A 57 -1.80 -7.58 -2.59
CA THR A 57 -2.50 -6.56 -3.38
C THR A 57 -2.23 -5.17 -2.82
N LEU A 58 -2.30 -4.19 -3.72
CA LEU A 58 -2.15 -2.77 -3.40
C LEU A 58 -3.20 -2.32 -2.37
N GLU A 59 -4.43 -2.80 -2.51
CA GLU A 59 -5.55 -2.55 -1.60
C GLU A 59 -5.22 -2.95 -0.16
N LYS A 60 -4.67 -4.16 0.01
CA LYS A 60 -4.30 -4.67 1.33
C LYS A 60 -3.13 -3.89 1.90
N CYS A 61 -2.16 -3.51 1.06
CA CYS A 61 -1.03 -2.67 1.46
C CYS A 61 -1.53 -1.32 1.97
N TYR A 62 -2.37 -0.64 1.19
CA TYR A 62 -2.97 0.62 1.56
C TYR A 62 -3.78 0.53 2.87
N GLN A 63 -4.62 -0.51 3.01
CA GLN A 63 -5.39 -0.74 4.24
C GLN A 63 -4.49 -1.01 5.45
N TYR A 64 -3.40 -1.76 5.26
CA TYR A 64 -2.46 -2.08 6.33
C TYR A 64 -1.82 -0.81 6.89
N VAL A 65 -1.35 0.06 5.99
CA VAL A 65 -0.65 1.31 6.33
C VAL A 65 -1.64 2.31 6.92
N THR A 66 -2.76 2.61 6.23
CA THR A 66 -3.76 3.57 6.72
C THR A 66 -4.43 3.16 8.04
N GLY A 67 -4.51 1.86 8.34
CA GLY A 67 -5.00 1.37 9.62
C GLY A 67 -4.01 1.53 10.79
N ARG A 68 -2.78 1.95 10.52
CA ARG A 68 -1.68 2.07 11.50
C ARG A 68 -0.94 3.41 11.47
N LEU A 69 -1.30 4.30 10.55
CA LEU A 69 -0.89 5.72 10.56
C LEU A 69 -1.65 6.51 11.64
#